data_AF-A0A852A211-F1
#
_entry.id   AF-A0A852A211-F1
#
_cell.length_a   1.000
_cell.length_b   1.000
_cell.length_c   1.000
_cell.angle_alpha   90.00
_cell.angle_beta   90.00
_cell.angle_gamma   90.00
#
_symmetry.space_group_name_H-M   'P 1'
#
loop_
_entity.id
_entity.type
_entity.pdbx_description
1 polymer ?
#
loop_
_entity_poly.entity_id
_entity_poly.type
_entity_poly.pdbx_seq_one_letter_code
_entity_poly.pdbx_strand_id
1 'polypeptide(L)'
;VSQQVLEQVLSELQPLCASEQQFLQEFFCLGCASVELQALEARVSLIPDLSHGLVWFLRAEEATTQLLSEIFSCLEPELRAFLDVCSKAQPLGCLQVLVTLSDAVFGTWGPSSAPPSSFLHTLLGNVLLLAKSNFNKCIGTLCKEMEEAKPASRTRGGILPCVSRFQELVALSEEVFQTSQRRGELDRAQLRLASSVFSSISSLSSASLKVNTDMVMMENFHHIHNFLCQRNIPCLEGKKREAKQRCREHMEKYISTYVGQPLERLKHFFEGVKARLAQGVKEEELSFQLAYSKQELRKVIEKYPGKEVKRALESLYRTIHNHLSPEENLLPVVWQAMEQGFIRQYQEFEELIQRCYAGAGIALNFTMEDLLSYFNSITMSN
;
A
#
# COMPACT_ATOMS: atom_id res chain seq x y z
N VAL A 1 -24.57 -6.40 -11.26
CA VAL A 1 -25.87 -6.99 -10.82
C VAL A 1 -26.26 -6.45 -9.45
N SER A 2 -25.47 -6.66 -8.39
CA SER A 2 -25.72 -6.11 -7.03
C SER A 2 -25.97 -4.60 -7.02
N GLN A 3 -25.12 -3.81 -7.69
CA GLN A 3 -25.28 -2.36 -7.79
C GLN A 3 -26.61 -1.97 -8.46
N GLN A 4 -26.89 -2.48 -9.66
CA GLN A 4 -28.11 -2.17 -10.41
C GLN A 4 -29.39 -2.55 -9.64
N VAL A 5 -29.38 -3.68 -8.91
CA VAL A 5 -30.53 -4.09 -8.10
C VAL A 5 -30.71 -3.15 -6.90
N LEU A 6 -29.62 -2.74 -6.24
CA LEU A 6 -29.68 -1.79 -5.13
C LEU A 6 -30.17 -0.41 -5.60
N GLU A 7 -29.66 0.08 -6.73
CA GLU A 7 -30.11 1.31 -7.39
C GLU A 7 -31.61 1.24 -7.70
N GLN A 8 -32.09 0.13 -8.26
CA GLN A 8 -33.50 -0.07 -8.56
C GLN A 8 -34.37 -0.07 -7.29
N VAL A 9 -33.96 -0.82 -6.24
CA VAL A 9 -34.67 -0.84 -4.96
C VAL A 9 -34.79 0.57 -4.37
N LEU A 10 -33.69 1.34 -4.37
CA LEU A 10 -33.71 2.72 -3.85
C LEU A 10 -34.61 3.64 -4.68
N SER A 11 -34.62 3.48 -6.02
CA SER A 11 -35.45 4.26 -6.93
C SER A 11 -36.95 4.05 -6.73
N GLU A 12 -37.36 2.83 -6.37
CA GLU A 12 -38.76 2.47 -6.14
C GLU A 12 -39.21 2.85 -4.72
N LEU A 13 -38.31 2.78 -3.73
CA LEU A 13 -38.62 3.15 -2.34
C LEU A 13 -38.83 4.66 -2.16
N GLN A 14 -38.07 5.48 -2.90
CA GLN A 14 -38.13 6.92 -2.80
C GLN A 14 -39.53 7.52 -3.02
N PRO A 15 -40.23 7.25 -4.14
CA PRO A 15 -41.57 7.80 -4.38
C PRO A 15 -42.61 7.25 -3.40
N LEU A 16 -42.49 6.00 -2.96
CA LEU A 16 -43.42 5.39 -2.01
C LEU A 16 -43.35 6.07 -0.64
N CYS A 17 -42.16 6.20 -0.07
CA CYS A 17 -41.99 6.87 1.22
C CYS A 17 -42.33 8.37 1.14
N ALA A 18 -42.00 9.03 0.02
CA ALA A 18 -42.31 10.44 -0.18
C ALA A 18 -43.83 10.68 -0.28
N SER A 19 -44.55 9.85 -1.04
CA SER A 19 -46.00 9.94 -1.19
C SER A 19 -46.72 9.70 0.14
N GLU A 20 -46.30 8.71 0.92
CA GLU A 20 -46.91 8.42 2.22
C GLU A 20 -46.63 9.54 3.23
N GLN A 21 -45.40 10.05 3.25
CA GLN A 21 -45.03 11.19 4.09
C GLN A 21 -45.86 12.43 3.74
N GLN A 22 -46.03 12.72 2.44
CA GLN A 22 -46.87 13.84 1.98
C GLN A 22 -48.34 13.62 2.36
N PHE A 23 -48.88 12.42 2.19
CA PHE A 23 -50.25 12.09 2.58
C PHE A 23 -50.48 12.31 4.08
N LEU A 24 -49.58 11.83 4.96
CA LEU A 24 -49.70 12.06 6.40
C LEU A 24 -49.62 13.55 6.75
N GLN A 25 -48.73 14.29 6.07
CA GLN A 25 -48.59 15.73 6.29
C GLN A 25 -49.84 16.51 5.85
N GLU A 26 -50.45 16.14 4.74
CA GLU A 26 -51.68 16.76 4.22
C GLU A 26 -52.92 16.34 5.02
N PHE A 27 -53.11 15.04 5.27
CA PHE A 27 -54.27 14.48 5.95
C PHE A 27 -54.39 14.97 7.39
N PHE A 28 -53.28 15.07 8.11
CA PHE A 28 -53.25 15.56 9.49
C PHE A 28 -52.94 17.07 9.59
N CYS A 29 -52.86 17.80 8.46
CA CYS A 29 -52.52 19.23 8.38
C CYS A 29 -51.19 19.61 9.06
N LEU A 30 -50.23 18.69 9.11
CA LEU A 30 -48.96 18.81 9.84
C LEU A 30 -47.94 19.74 9.16
N GLY A 31 -48.20 20.15 7.90
CA GLY A 31 -47.42 21.15 7.16
C GLY A 31 -47.96 22.59 7.21
N CYS A 32 -49.17 22.82 7.77
CA CYS A 32 -49.80 24.14 7.86
C CYS A 32 -49.32 24.94 9.08
N ALA A 33 -48.00 25.06 9.25
CA ALA A 33 -47.43 25.98 10.23
C ALA A 33 -47.27 27.39 9.61
N SER A 34 -48.36 28.02 9.17
CA SER A 34 -48.30 29.45 8.83
C SER A 34 -49.70 30.06 8.86
N VAL A 35 -49.89 31.01 9.77
CA VAL A 35 -51.01 31.95 9.90
C VAL A 35 -52.25 31.48 10.68
N GLU A 36 -52.87 30.32 10.40
CA GLU A 36 -54.14 29.97 11.09
C GLU A 36 -53.96 29.47 12.54
N LEU A 37 -52.82 28.86 12.86
CA LEU A 37 -52.55 28.28 14.18
C LEU A 37 -52.29 29.33 15.27
N GLN A 38 -51.67 30.46 14.93
CA GLN A 38 -51.52 31.61 15.85
C GLN A 38 -52.87 32.27 16.17
N ALA A 39 -53.81 32.27 15.21
CA ALA A 39 -55.17 32.76 15.44
C ALA A 39 -55.99 31.78 16.32
N LEU A 40 -55.68 30.48 16.24
CA LEU A 40 -56.31 29.45 17.08
C LEU A 40 -55.74 29.41 18.51
N GLU A 41 -54.43 29.60 18.70
CA GLU A 41 -53.78 29.71 20.02
C GLU A 41 -54.40 30.83 20.88
N ALA A 42 -54.70 31.98 20.26
CA ALA A 42 -55.36 33.11 20.94
C ALA A 42 -56.82 32.78 21.35
N ARG A 43 -57.47 31.83 20.68
CA ARG A 43 -58.87 31.43 20.96
C ARG A 43 -58.99 30.21 21.88
N VAL A 44 -58.01 29.30 21.88
CA VAL A 44 -58.03 28.04 22.63
C VAL A 44 -57.49 28.19 24.06
N SER A 45 -56.80 29.29 24.38
CA SER A 45 -56.35 29.64 25.74
C SER A 45 -57.48 29.80 26.79
N LEU A 46 -58.75 29.61 26.40
CA LEU A 46 -59.93 29.71 27.26
C LEU A 46 -60.61 28.36 27.56
N ILE A 47 -60.13 27.23 27.02
CA ILE A 47 -60.75 25.91 27.21
C ILE A 47 -59.68 24.87 27.60
N PRO A 48 -59.67 24.37 28.86
CA PRO A 48 -58.61 23.47 29.36
C PRO A 48 -58.48 22.12 28.62
N ASP A 49 -59.58 21.60 28.05
CA ASP A 49 -59.67 20.25 27.49
C ASP A 49 -59.08 20.09 26.07
N LEU A 50 -58.67 21.18 25.40
CA LEU A 50 -58.10 21.15 24.04
C LEU A 50 -56.55 21.16 24.00
N SER A 51 -55.91 21.21 25.16
CA SER A 51 -54.46 21.29 25.33
C SER A 51 -53.70 20.09 24.73
N HIS A 52 -54.31 18.90 24.71
CA HIS A 52 -53.68 17.70 24.16
C HIS A 52 -53.54 17.73 22.62
N GLY A 53 -54.46 18.41 21.91
CA GLY A 53 -54.44 18.53 20.46
C GLY A 53 -53.38 19.52 19.95
N LEU A 54 -53.12 20.60 20.68
CA LEU A 54 -52.11 21.62 20.31
C LEU A 54 -50.67 21.12 20.50
N VAL A 55 -50.40 20.26 21.49
CA VAL A 55 -49.09 19.63 21.69
C VAL A 55 -48.73 18.70 20.52
N TRP A 56 -49.73 18.06 19.90
CA TRP A 56 -49.54 17.26 18.68
C TRP A 56 -49.10 18.12 17.48
N PHE A 57 -49.68 19.30 17.31
CA PHE A 57 -49.29 20.22 16.22
C PHE A 57 -47.88 20.79 16.37
N LEU A 58 -47.38 20.98 17.61
CA LEU A 58 -46.00 21.41 17.85
C LEU A 58 -44.96 20.28 17.68
N ARG A 59 -45.40 19.01 17.72
CA ARG A 59 -44.57 17.80 17.50
C ARG A 59 -44.87 17.11 16.16
N ALA A 60 -45.48 17.85 15.23
CA ALA A 60 -46.02 17.34 13.98
C ALA A 60 -45.01 16.56 13.12
N GLU A 61 -43.76 17.03 13.02
CA GLU A 61 -42.70 16.31 12.29
C GLU A 61 -42.29 15.02 13.00
N GLU A 62 -42.08 15.04 14.33
CA GLU A 62 -41.75 13.86 15.12
C GLU A 62 -42.87 12.80 15.06
N ALA A 63 -44.12 13.25 15.18
CA ALA A 63 -45.32 12.42 15.02
C ALA A 63 -45.40 11.76 13.64
N THR A 64 -45.13 12.51 12.57
CA THR A 64 -45.12 11.99 11.20
C THR A 64 -44.03 10.92 11.04
N THR A 65 -42.82 11.18 11.56
CA THR A 65 -41.72 10.19 11.49
C THR A 65 -42.01 8.92 12.30
N GLN A 66 -42.68 9.03 13.45
CA GLN A 66 -43.08 7.87 14.27
C GLN A 66 -44.11 7.02 13.53
N LEU A 67 -45.17 7.63 12.98
CA LEU A 67 -46.17 6.90 12.19
C LEU A 67 -45.55 6.22 10.96
N LEU A 68 -44.68 6.92 10.23
CA LEU A 68 -43.94 6.32 9.11
C LEU A 68 -43.04 5.18 9.56
N SER A 69 -42.43 5.25 10.75
CA SER A 69 -41.63 4.17 11.29
C SER A 69 -42.45 2.93 11.64
N GLU A 70 -43.72 3.08 12.00
CA GLU A 70 -44.64 1.96 12.24
C GLU A 70 -45.10 1.35 10.91
N ILE A 71 -45.55 2.19 9.96
CA ILE A 71 -46.01 1.79 8.63
C ILE A 71 -44.90 1.05 7.87
N PHE A 72 -43.68 1.59 7.90
CA PHE A 72 -42.51 1.03 7.24
C PHE A 72 -41.56 0.30 8.21
N SER A 73 -42.08 -0.29 9.29
CA SER A 73 -41.28 -0.95 10.32
C SER A 73 -40.39 -2.09 9.81
N CYS A 74 -40.78 -2.75 8.71
CA CYS A 74 -39.99 -3.79 8.05
C CYS A 74 -38.89 -3.25 7.13
N LEU A 75 -38.93 -1.97 6.73
CA LEU A 75 -38.06 -1.45 5.67
C LEU A 75 -36.58 -1.45 6.08
N GLU A 76 -36.29 -0.96 7.29
CA GLU A 76 -34.92 -0.91 7.80
C GLU A 76 -34.29 -2.31 7.99
N PRO A 77 -34.94 -3.31 8.63
CA PRO A 77 -34.36 -4.64 8.76
C PRO A 77 -34.21 -5.37 7.41
N GLU A 78 -35.16 -5.24 6.49
CA GLU A 78 -35.06 -5.86 5.16
C GLU A 78 -33.94 -5.24 4.32
N LEU A 79 -33.79 -3.91 4.35
CA LEU A 79 -32.66 -3.25 3.68
C LEU A 79 -31.32 -3.72 4.25
N ARG A 80 -31.20 -3.86 5.58
CA ARG A 80 -29.97 -4.40 6.18
C ARG A 80 -29.67 -5.81 5.71
N ALA A 81 -30.67 -6.70 5.70
CA ALA A 81 -30.51 -8.07 5.22
C ALA A 81 -30.09 -8.09 3.74
N PHE A 82 -30.70 -7.25 2.91
CA PHE A 82 -30.37 -7.10 1.50
C PHE A 82 -28.93 -6.62 1.27
N LEU A 83 -28.46 -5.63 2.03
CA LEU A 83 -27.08 -5.14 1.93
C LEU A 83 -26.06 -6.19 2.33
N ASP A 84 -26.37 -7.02 3.32
CA ASP A 84 -25.51 -8.14 3.71
C ASP A 84 -25.40 -9.18 2.59
N VAL A 85 -26.49 -9.45 1.88
CA VAL A 85 -26.46 -10.32 0.68
C VAL A 85 -25.61 -9.69 -0.42
N CYS A 86 -25.82 -8.41 -0.73
CA CYS A 86 -25.04 -7.69 -1.74
C CYS A 86 -23.55 -7.67 -1.41
N SER A 87 -23.20 -7.48 -0.14
CA SER A 87 -21.81 -7.47 0.33
C SER A 87 -21.13 -8.83 0.24
N LYS A 88 -21.89 -9.93 0.32
CA LYS A 88 -21.38 -11.32 0.22
C LYS A 88 -21.38 -11.86 -1.21
N ALA A 89 -22.18 -11.29 -2.09
CA ALA A 89 -22.39 -11.81 -3.45
C ALA A 89 -21.14 -11.75 -4.33
N GLN A 90 -20.29 -10.73 -4.15
CA GLN A 90 -19.08 -10.54 -4.95
C GLN A 90 -17.90 -10.04 -4.09
N PRO A 91 -16.64 -10.35 -4.47
CA PRO A 91 -15.48 -9.69 -3.91
C PRO A 91 -15.68 -8.17 -3.98
N LEU A 92 -15.46 -7.48 -2.85
CA LEU A 92 -15.63 -6.03 -2.76
C LEU A 92 -17.05 -5.49 -2.99
N GLY A 93 -18.09 -6.33 -2.92
CA GLY A 93 -19.49 -5.89 -3.01
C GLY A 93 -19.86 -4.79 -2.00
N CYS A 94 -19.19 -4.76 -0.84
CA CYS A 94 -19.35 -3.70 0.16
C CYS A 94 -18.91 -2.31 -0.34
N LEU A 95 -17.96 -2.22 -1.29
CA LEU A 95 -17.55 -0.95 -1.89
C LEU A 95 -18.66 -0.39 -2.78
N GLN A 96 -19.26 -1.23 -3.62
CA GLN A 96 -20.39 -0.86 -4.48
C GLN A 96 -21.59 -0.42 -3.65
N VAL A 97 -21.94 -1.19 -2.61
CA VAL A 97 -23.00 -0.84 -1.66
C VAL A 97 -22.74 0.52 -1.02
N LEU A 98 -21.51 0.77 -0.56
CA LEU A 98 -21.15 2.03 0.07
C LEU A 98 -21.29 3.21 -0.89
N VAL A 99 -20.80 3.11 -2.12
CA VAL A 99 -20.90 4.18 -3.13
C VAL A 99 -22.37 4.45 -3.47
N THR A 100 -23.12 3.41 -3.82
CA THR A 100 -24.54 3.51 -4.23
C THR A 100 -25.40 4.17 -3.15
N LEU A 101 -25.27 3.76 -1.89
CA LEU A 101 -26.02 4.36 -0.79
C LEU A 101 -25.56 5.78 -0.46
N SER A 102 -24.27 6.08 -0.69
CA SER A 102 -23.79 7.46 -0.53
C SER A 102 -24.47 8.36 -1.54
N ASP A 103 -24.50 7.93 -2.79
CA ASP A 103 -25.06 8.72 -3.88
C ASP A 103 -26.56 8.95 -3.69
N ALA A 104 -27.29 7.93 -3.23
CA ALA A 104 -28.71 8.04 -2.89
C ALA A 104 -28.97 9.03 -1.73
N VAL A 105 -28.18 9.01 -0.66
CA VAL A 105 -28.37 9.90 0.50
C VAL A 105 -28.01 11.35 0.18
N PHE A 106 -26.96 11.58 -0.60
CA PHE A 106 -26.51 12.95 -0.93
C PHE A 106 -27.20 13.55 -2.17
N GLY A 107 -28.20 12.87 -2.72
CA GLY A 107 -29.00 13.39 -3.83
C GLY A 107 -28.23 13.54 -5.14
N THR A 108 -27.13 12.79 -5.32
CA THR A 108 -26.41 12.72 -6.61
C THR A 108 -27.11 11.76 -7.59
N TRP A 109 -28.14 11.07 -7.11
CA TRP A 109 -29.00 10.16 -7.85
C TRP A 109 -30.45 10.70 -7.88
N GLY A 110 -30.99 10.99 -9.08
CA GLY A 110 -32.39 11.37 -9.30
C GLY A 110 -32.76 12.85 -9.10
N PRO A 111 -33.94 13.31 -9.56
CA PRO A 111 -34.42 14.67 -9.35
C PRO A 111 -34.69 14.91 -7.86
N SER A 112 -33.80 15.68 -7.23
CA SER A 112 -33.87 16.06 -5.82
C SER A 112 -35.16 16.85 -5.53
N SER A 113 -36.05 16.29 -4.69
CA SER A 113 -37.25 17.01 -4.23
C SER A 113 -37.63 16.75 -2.77
N ALA A 114 -36.99 15.82 -2.06
CA ALA A 114 -37.30 15.54 -0.67
C ALA A 114 -36.41 16.36 0.28
N PRO A 115 -36.97 17.08 1.27
CA PRO A 115 -36.17 17.82 2.24
C PRO A 115 -35.30 16.88 3.10
N PRO A 116 -34.15 17.36 3.62
CA PRO A 116 -33.24 16.58 4.47
C PRO A 116 -33.88 16.01 5.76
N SER A 117 -35.05 16.53 6.14
CA SER A 117 -35.88 16.09 7.27
C SER A 117 -36.84 14.94 6.96
N SER A 118 -36.76 14.33 5.77
CA SER A 118 -37.63 13.19 5.41
C SER A 118 -37.28 11.90 6.17
N PHE A 119 -38.31 11.09 6.45
CA PHE A 119 -38.19 9.79 7.10
C PHE A 119 -37.19 8.89 6.36
N LEU A 120 -37.31 8.82 5.02
CA LEU A 120 -36.44 8.01 4.19
C LEU A 120 -34.98 8.47 4.25
N HIS A 121 -34.71 9.77 4.27
CA HIS A 121 -33.34 10.29 4.38
C HIS A 121 -32.70 9.88 5.72
N THR A 122 -33.45 9.92 6.83
CA THR A 122 -32.99 9.44 8.14
C THR A 122 -32.70 7.94 8.13
N LEU A 123 -33.62 7.13 7.56
CA LEU A 123 -33.47 5.68 7.45
C LEU A 123 -32.24 5.31 6.59
N LEU A 124 -32.10 5.90 5.40
CA LEU A 124 -30.96 5.67 4.52
C LEU A 124 -29.65 6.15 5.17
N GLY A 125 -29.68 7.21 5.98
CA GLY A 125 -28.55 7.64 6.81
C GLY A 125 -28.08 6.55 7.79
N ASN A 126 -29.02 5.92 8.51
CA ASN A 126 -28.72 4.81 9.43
C ASN A 126 -28.15 3.59 8.69
N VAL A 127 -28.73 3.26 7.55
CA VAL A 127 -28.28 2.15 6.68
C VAL A 127 -26.90 2.44 6.07
N LEU A 128 -26.61 3.70 5.72
CA LEU A 128 -25.30 4.14 5.24
C LEU A 128 -24.21 4.00 6.30
N LEU A 129 -24.52 4.23 7.58
CA LEU A 129 -23.59 3.99 8.68
C LEU A 129 -23.23 2.50 8.80
N LEU A 130 -24.20 1.60 8.62
CA LEU A 130 -23.94 0.17 8.56
C LEU A 130 -23.05 -0.19 7.36
N ALA A 131 -23.34 0.34 6.18
CA ALA A 131 -22.52 0.11 4.98
C ALA A 131 -21.06 0.56 5.20
N LYS A 132 -20.84 1.71 5.84
CA LYS A 132 -19.50 2.17 6.25
C LYS A 132 -18.81 1.23 7.23
N SER A 133 -19.54 0.74 8.22
CA SER A 133 -19.01 -0.23 9.20
C SER A 133 -18.57 -1.53 8.50
N ASN A 134 -19.41 -2.04 7.60
CA ASN A 134 -19.12 -3.24 6.80
C ASN A 134 -17.92 -3.04 5.88
N PHE A 135 -17.81 -1.88 5.23
CA PHE A 135 -16.63 -1.51 4.44
C PHE A 135 -15.36 -1.54 5.29
N ASN A 136 -15.35 -0.84 6.43
CA ASN A 136 -14.18 -0.79 7.32
C ASN A 136 -13.79 -2.18 7.85
N LYS A 137 -14.78 -3.02 8.16
CA LYS A 137 -14.56 -4.42 8.57
C LYS A 137 -13.93 -5.23 7.44
N CYS A 138 -14.43 -5.09 6.21
CA CYS A 138 -13.88 -5.76 5.03
C CYS A 138 -12.42 -5.36 4.78
N ILE A 139 -12.10 -4.06 4.79
CA ILE A 139 -10.71 -3.56 4.66
C ILE A 139 -9.83 -4.13 5.78
N GLY A 140 -10.32 -4.15 7.02
CA GLY A 140 -9.61 -4.75 8.15
C GLY A 140 -9.31 -6.23 7.96
N THR A 141 -10.26 -7.01 7.43
CA THR A 141 -10.04 -8.42 7.09
C THR A 141 -9.02 -8.59 5.97
N LEU A 142 -9.10 -7.79 4.91
CA LEU A 142 -8.15 -7.84 3.80
C LEU A 142 -6.72 -7.50 4.25
N CYS A 143 -6.55 -6.51 5.13
CA CYS A 143 -5.25 -6.22 5.76
C CYS A 143 -4.69 -7.44 6.50
N LYS A 144 -5.50 -8.08 7.35
CA LYS A 144 -5.06 -9.28 8.07
C LYS A 144 -4.70 -10.43 7.14
N GLU A 145 -5.52 -10.69 6.11
CA GLU A 145 -5.23 -11.70 5.10
C GLU A 145 -3.87 -11.44 4.42
N MET A 146 -3.55 -10.18 4.11
CA MET A 146 -2.27 -9.82 3.48
C MET A 146 -1.06 -9.94 4.42
N GLU A 147 -1.24 -9.70 5.72
CA GLU A 147 -0.21 -9.89 6.74
C GLU A 147 0.02 -11.38 7.06
N GLU A 148 -1.03 -12.18 7.07
CA GLU A 148 -1.00 -13.61 7.41
C GLU A 148 -0.67 -14.51 6.21
N ALA A 149 -0.83 -14.02 4.98
CA ALA A 149 -0.49 -14.72 3.74
C ALA A 149 1.02 -14.96 3.63
N LYS A 150 1.48 -16.05 4.25
CA LYS A 150 2.86 -16.50 4.12
C LYS A 150 3.14 -16.94 2.68
N PRO A 151 4.30 -16.57 2.11
CA PRO A 151 4.70 -17.09 0.80
C PRO A 151 4.78 -18.61 0.87
N ALA A 152 4.26 -19.29 -0.17
CA ALA A 152 4.44 -20.72 -0.29
C ALA A 152 5.95 -21.04 -0.31
N SER A 153 6.39 -22.01 0.51
CA SER A 153 7.80 -22.40 0.68
C SER A 153 8.52 -22.81 -0.63
N ARG A 154 7.80 -22.94 -1.74
CA ARG A 154 8.31 -23.41 -3.04
C ARG A 154 8.55 -22.31 -4.08
N THR A 155 8.10 -21.08 -3.83
CA THR A 155 8.34 -19.97 -4.76
C THR A 155 9.81 -19.58 -4.64
N ARG A 156 10.63 -19.97 -5.63
CA ARG A 156 11.85 -19.22 -5.98
C ARG A 156 11.42 -17.74 -6.06
N GLY A 157 12.27 -16.82 -5.61
CA GLY A 157 11.94 -15.39 -5.45
C GLY A 157 11.07 -14.78 -6.56
N GLY A 158 10.34 -13.72 -6.22
CA GLY A 158 9.42 -13.04 -7.13
C GLY A 158 8.36 -12.24 -6.38
N ILE A 159 7.34 -11.83 -7.13
CA ILE A 159 6.26 -10.99 -6.59
C ILE A 159 5.39 -11.79 -5.63
N LEU A 160 5.20 -11.26 -4.43
CA LEU A 160 4.46 -11.91 -3.36
C LEU A 160 2.95 -11.83 -3.64
N PRO A 161 2.18 -12.85 -3.26
CA PRO A 161 0.72 -12.84 -3.45
C PRO A 161 0.01 -11.64 -2.83
N CYS A 162 0.51 -11.13 -1.69
CA CYS A 162 -0.04 -9.95 -1.05
C CYS A 162 0.11 -8.68 -1.91
N VAL A 163 1.17 -8.60 -2.73
CA VAL A 163 1.42 -7.49 -3.66
C VAL A 163 0.46 -7.56 -4.83
N SER A 164 0.32 -8.72 -5.48
CA SER A 164 -0.62 -8.89 -6.59
C SER A 164 -2.07 -8.61 -6.14
N ARG A 165 -2.46 -9.13 -4.98
CA ARG A 165 -3.78 -8.87 -4.40
C ARG A 165 -3.99 -7.39 -4.09
N PHE A 166 -2.98 -6.70 -3.57
CA PHE A 166 -3.06 -5.24 -3.38
C PHE A 166 -3.31 -4.49 -4.69
N GLN A 167 -2.61 -4.85 -5.77
CA GLN A 167 -2.81 -4.19 -7.07
C GLN A 167 -4.22 -4.40 -7.62
N GLU A 168 -4.74 -5.62 -7.52
CA GLU A 168 -6.12 -5.95 -7.91
C GLU A 168 -7.13 -5.13 -7.10
N LEU A 169 -6.98 -5.11 -5.77
CA LEU A 169 -7.87 -4.37 -4.87
C LEU A 169 -7.84 -2.87 -5.15
N VAL A 170 -6.66 -2.29 -5.36
CA VAL A 170 -6.52 -0.88 -5.72
C VAL A 170 -7.19 -0.61 -7.07
N ALA A 171 -6.91 -1.39 -8.11
CA ALA A 171 -7.51 -1.21 -9.43
C ALA A 171 -9.05 -1.27 -9.39
N LEU A 172 -9.61 -2.28 -8.71
CA LEU A 172 -11.06 -2.44 -8.57
C LEU A 172 -11.70 -1.32 -7.75
N SER A 173 -11.06 -0.92 -6.66
CA SER A 173 -11.59 0.15 -5.80
C SER A 173 -11.56 1.51 -6.47
N GLU A 174 -10.55 1.81 -7.28
CA GLU A 174 -10.46 3.01 -8.12
C GLU A 174 -11.59 3.07 -9.15
N GLU A 175 -11.89 1.94 -9.80
CA GLU A 175 -12.97 1.83 -10.78
C GLU A 175 -14.33 2.10 -10.13
N VAL A 176 -14.60 1.48 -8.98
CA VAL A 176 -15.89 1.63 -8.26
C VAL A 176 -16.10 3.05 -7.74
N PHE A 177 -15.04 3.77 -7.36
CA PHE A 177 -15.13 5.12 -6.79
C PHE A 177 -14.86 6.24 -7.81
N GLN A 178 -14.73 5.94 -9.10
CA GLN A 178 -14.33 6.90 -10.12
C GLN A 178 -15.20 8.16 -10.14
N THR A 179 -16.50 8.03 -9.88
CA THR A 179 -17.48 9.13 -9.84
C THR A 179 -17.92 9.52 -8.42
N SER A 180 -17.38 8.87 -7.38
CA SER A 180 -17.87 9.05 -6.02
C SER A 180 -17.33 10.31 -5.38
N GLN A 181 -18.22 11.10 -4.77
CA GLN A 181 -17.85 12.27 -3.97
C GLN A 181 -17.18 11.88 -2.63
N ARG A 182 -17.21 10.60 -2.23
CA ARG A 182 -16.68 10.11 -0.94
C ARG A 182 -15.28 9.51 -1.03
N ARG A 183 -14.42 10.18 -1.79
CA ARG A 183 -13.04 9.76 -2.04
C ARG A 183 -12.20 9.56 -0.77
N GLY A 184 -12.44 10.36 0.27
CA GLY A 184 -11.67 10.30 1.52
C GLY A 184 -11.75 8.96 2.28
N GLU A 185 -12.87 8.23 2.18
CA GLU A 185 -12.99 6.90 2.79
C GLU A 185 -12.15 5.86 2.03
N LEU A 186 -12.15 5.95 0.70
CA LEU A 186 -11.31 5.11 -0.15
C LEU A 186 -9.82 5.40 0.09
N ASP A 187 -9.42 6.67 0.12
CA ASP A 187 -8.02 7.07 0.31
C ASP A 187 -7.46 6.52 1.64
N ARG A 188 -8.25 6.58 2.72
CA ARG A 188 -7.88 5.99 4.02
C ARG A 188 -7.74 4.47 3.93
N ALA A 189 -8.65 3.80 3.24
CA ALA A 189 -8.58 2.35 3.05
C ALA A 189 -7.36 1.94 2.23
N GLN A 190 -7.08 2.62 1.12
CA GLN A 190 -5.92 2.35 0.26
C GLN A 190 -4.60 2.57 1.00
N LEU A 191 -4.48 3.63 1.79
CA LEU A 191 -3.32 3.86 2.65
C LEU A 191 -3.12 2.75 3.67
N ARG A 192 -4.20 2.23 4.25
CA ARG A 192 -4.17 1.13 5.21
C ARG A 192 -3.77 -0.18 4.56
N LEU A 193 -4.34 -0.50 3.39
CA LEU A 193 -3.96 -1.67 2.57
C LEU A 193 -2.48 -1.60 2.18
N ALA A 194 -2.01 -0.46 1.68
CA ALA A 194 -0.61 -0.25 1.33
C ALA A 194 0.31 -0.43 2.54
N SER A 195 -0.05 0.11 3.71
CA SER A 195 0.76 -0.03 4.93
C SER A 195 0.85 -1.50 5.39
N SER A 196 -0.24 -2.25 5.25
CA SER A 196 -0.31 -3.67 5.57
C SER A 196 0.60 -4.50 4.66
N VAL A 197 0.55 -4.26 3.34
CA VAL A 197 1.43 -4.91 2.34
C VAL A 197 2.90 -4.60 2.60
N PHE A 198 3.24 -3.35 2.90
CA PHE A 198 4.62 -2.95 3.21
C PHE A 198 5.13 -3.66 4.47
N SER A 199 4.26 -3.81 5.47
CA SER A 199 4.60 -4.52 6.72
C SER A 199 4.77 -6.01 6.45
N SER A 200 3.91 -6.60 5.61
CA SER A 200 4.00 -7.99 5.17
C SER A 200 5.33 -8.26 4.46
N ILE A 201 5.72 -7.43 3.48
CA ILE A 201 7.03 -7.53 2.80
C ILE A 201 8.18 -7.40 3.79
N SER A 202 8.15 -6.40 4.69
CA SER A 202 9.23 -6.16 5.65
C SER A 202 9.31 -7.20 6.77
N SER A 203 8.27 -8.02 6.98
CA SER A 203 8.24 -9.07 7.99
C SER A 203 8.87 -10.40 7.54
N LEU A 204 9.31 -10.50 6.28
CA LEU A 204 9.94 -11.71 5.76
C LEU A 204 11.22 -12.04 6.57
N SER A 205 11.22 -13.20 7.21
CA SER A 205 12.37 -13.71 7.96
C SER A 205 13.40 -14.33 7.02
N SER A 206 14.68 -14.04 7.27
CA SER A 206 15.82 -14.70 6.60
C SER A 206 15.92 -16.19 6.93
N ALA A 207 15.36 -16.63 8.07
CA ALA A 207 15.46 -18.02 8.52
C ALA A 207 14.49 -18.98 7.80
N SER A 208 13.44 -18.45 7.15
CA SER A 208 12.37 -19.27 6.57
C SER A 208 12.47 -19.50 5.05
N LEU A 209 13.40 -18.83 4.37
CA LEU A 209 13.47 -18.83 2.90
C LEU A 209 14.83 -19.34 2.42
N LYS A 210 14.82 -20.29 1.48
CA LYS A 210 16.02 -20.65 0.67
C LYS A 210 16.40 -19.57 -0.34
N VAL A 211 15.91 -18.34 -0.16
CA VAL A 211 15.93 -17.24 -1.13
C VAL A 211 16.56 -16.02 -0.46
N ASN A 212 17.32 -15.23 -1.22
CA ASN A 212 17.89 -13.99 -0.71
C ASN A 212 16.78 -12.97 -0.39
N THR A 213 16.56 -12.69 0.90
CA THR A 213 15.47 -11.85 1.38
C THR A 213 15.56 -10.40 0.88
N ASP A 214 16.75 -9.81 0.84
CA ASP A 214 16.93 -8.44 0.33
C ASP A 214 16.53 -8.34 -1.14
N MET A 215 16.85 -9.36 -1.94
CA MET A 215 16.43 -9.40 -3.36
C MET A 215 14.90 -9.47 -3.49
N VAL A 216 14.25 -10.34 -2.73
CA VAL A 216 12.77 -10.47 -2.75
C VAL A 216 12.12 -9.15 -2.32
N MET A 217 12.60 -8.53 -1.23
CA MET A 217 12.08 -7.24 -0.77
C MET A 217 12.31 -6.15 -1.84
N MET A 218 13.50 -6.10 -2.45
CA MET A 218 13.84 -5.15 -3.51
C MET A 218 12.90 -5.28 -4.72
N GLU A 219 12.69 -6.50 -5.23
CA GLU A 219 11.81 -6.77 -6.37
C GLU A 219 10.35 -6.37 -6.08
N ASN A 220 9.84 -6.72 -4.89
CA ASN A 220 8.47 -6.41 -4.51
C ASN A 220 8.24 -4.90 -4.33
N PHE A 221 9.19 -4.18 -3.73
CA PHE A 221 9.10 -2.71 -3.63
C PHE A 221 9.26 -2.03 -4.99
N HIS A 222 10.09 -2.58 -5.88
CA HIS A 222 10.20 -2.10 -7.27
C HIS A 222 8.86 -2.23 -8.00
N HIS A 223 8.25 -3.41 -7.91
CA HIS A 223 6.97 -3.70 -8.56
C HIS A 223 5.82 -2.81 -8.04
N ILE A 224 5.74 -2.61 -6.72
CA ILE A 224 4.77 -1.66 -6.12
C ILE A 224 5.03 -0.24 -6.65
N HIS A 225 6.28 0.21 -6.69
CA HIS A 225 6.61 1.54 -7.20
C HIS A 225 6.16 1.73 -8.65
N ASN A 226 6.42 0.75 -9.53
CA ASN A 226 6.03 0.80 -10.93
C ASN A 226 4.51 0.85 -11.07
N PHE A 227 3.78 0.01 -10.33
CA PHE A 227 2.33 0.03 -10.31
C PHE A 227 1.76 1.38 -9.86
N LEU A 228 2.29 1.96 -8.77
CA LEU A 228 1.83 3.26 -8.28
C LEU A 228 2.16 4.41 -9.24
N CYS A 229 3.29 4.35 -9.95
CA CYS A 229 3.61 5.28 -11.02
C CYS A 229 2.59 5.20 -12.17
N GLN A 230 2.17 3.99 -12.56
CA GLN A 230 1.21 3.80 -13.64
C GLN A 230 -0.20 4.24 -13.25
N ARG A 231 -0.62 3.99 -12.00
CA ARG A 231 -1.97 4.34 -11.52
C ARG A 231 -2.13 5.81 -11.13
N ASN A 232 -1.05 6.48 -10.71
CA ASN A 232 -1.02 7.90 -10.35
C ASN A 232 -2.12 8.31 -9.33
N ILE A 233 -2.20 7.57 -8.22
CA ILE A 233 -3.22 7.78 -7.18
C ILE A 233 -2.69 8.80 -6.14
N PRO A 234 -3.30 9.98 -5.98
CA PRO A 234 -2.75 11.06 -5.16
C PRO A 234 -2.48 10.70 -3.70
N CYS A 235 -3.41 9.98 -3.05
CA CYS A 235 -3.25 9.60 -1.65
C CYS A 235 -2.10 8.61 -1.42
N LEU A 236 -1.67 7.88 -2.45
CA LEU A 236 -0.59 6.89 -2.39
C LEU A 236 0.78 7.45 -2.79
N GLU A 237 0.91 8.74 -3.10
CA GLU A 237 2.20 9.37 -3.46
C GLU A 237 3.26 9.23 -2.35
N GLY A 238 2.86 9.30 -1.09
CA GLY A 238 3.74 9.00 0.05
C GLY A 238 4.28 7.58 0.00
N LYS A 239 3.40 6.61 -0.28
CA LYS A 239 3.75 5.19 -0.40
C LYS A 239 4.59 4.89 -1.63
N LYS A 240 4.36 5.59 -2.74
CA LYS A 240 5.22 5.52 -3.94
C LYS A 240 6.66 5.91 -3.62
N ARG A 241 6.86 7.04 -2.91
CA ARG A 241 8.20 7.47 -2.47
C ARG A 241 8.84 6.47 -1.50
N GLU A 242 8.05 5.95 -0.55
CA GLU A 242 8.49 4.92 0.40
C GLU A 242 8.94 3.63 -0.31
N ALA A 243 8.18 3.15 -1.30
CA ALA A 243 8.54 1.98 -2.11
C ALA A 243 9.86 2.19 -2.85
N LYS A 244 10.03 3.35 -3.51
CA LYS A 244 11.27 3.69 -4.21
C LYS A 244 12.47 3.72 -3.26
N GLN A 245 12.27 4.24 -2.04
CA GLN A 245 13.32 4.31 -1.02
C GLN A 245 13.69 2.91 -0.52
N ARG A 246 12.72 2.07 -0.12
CA ARG A 246 13.00 0.72 0.37
C ARG A 246 13.62 -0.17 -0.71
N CYS A 247 13.20 -0.05 -1.96
CA CYS A 247 13.83 -0.73 -3.09
C CYS A 247 15.33 -0.40 -3.17
N ARG A 248 15.70 0.89 -3.08
CA ARG A 248 17.11 1.30 -3.03
C ARG A 248 17.84 0.76 -1.81
N GLU A 249 17.26 0.85 -0.63
CA GLU A 249 17.91 0.38 0.61
C GLU A 249 18.24 -1.11 0.57
N HIS A 250 17.30 -1.94 0.08
CA HIS A 250 17.54 -3.38 -0.05
C HIS A 250 18.53 -3.70 -1.19
N MET A 251 18.50 -2.95 -2.28
CA MET A 251 19.52 -3.04 -3.32
C MET A 251 20.92 -2.74 -2.76
N GLU A 252 21.07 -1.65 -2.02
CA GLU A 252 22.34 -1.23 -1.41
C GLU A 252 22.85 -2.24 -0.37
N LYS A 253 21.95 -2.81 0.45
CA LYS A 253 22.27 -3.89 1.38
C LYS A 253 22.79 -5.11 0.63
N TYR A 254 22.06 -5.55 -0.41
CA TYR A 254 22.46 -6.68 -1.24
C TYR A 254 23.85 -6.46 -1.87
N ILE A 255 24.08 -5.30 -2.49
CA ILE A 255 25.38 -4.96 -3.09
C ILE A 255 26.47 -4.97 -2.02
N SER A 256 26.25 -4.34 -0.86
CA SER A 256 27.24 -4.27 0.22
C SER A 256 27.66 -5.66 0.74
N THR A 257 26.73 -6.62 0.77
CA THR A 257 27.00 -8.00 1.16
C THR A 257 27.80 -8.76 0.10
N TYR A 258 27.46 -8.62 -1.18
CA TYR A 258 27.99 -9.47 -2.24
C TYR A 258 29.17 -8.88 -3.03
N VAL A 259 29.31 -7.54 -3.10
CA VAL A 259 30.36 -6.85 -3.86
C VAL A 259 31.76 -7.30 -3.47
N GLY A 260 31.95 -7.61 -2.18
CA GLY A 260 33.23 -8.03 -1.63
C GLY A 260 33.56 -9.50 -1.82
N GLN A 261 32.61 -10.34 -2.22
CA GLN A 261 32.82 -11.79 -2.32
C GLN A 261 33.85 -12.19 -3.39
N PRO A 262 33.88 -11.59 -4.60
CA PRO A 262 34.88 -11.97 -5.59
C PRO A 262 36.33 -11.71 -5.14
N LEU A 263 36.53 -10.76 -4.21
CA LEU A 263 37.84 -10.40 -3.65
C LEU A 263 37.88 -10.59 -2.13
N GLU A 264 37.22 -11.63 -1.60
CA GLU A 264 36.95 -11.77 -0.16
C GLU A 264 38.18 -11.61 0.74
N ARG A 265 39.30 -12.29 0.45
CA ARG A 265 40.52 -12.21 1.29
C ARG A 265 41.18 -10.84 1.19
N LEU A 266 41.12 -10.21 0.03
CA LEU A 266 41.64 -8.85 -0.18
C LEU A 266 40.79 -7.83 0.59
N LYS A 267 39.46 -7.98 0.53
CA LYS A 267 38.52 -7.21 1.35
C LYS A 267 38.82 -7.32 2.84
N HIS A 268 38.93 -8.54 3.37
CA HIS A 268 39.23 -8.76 4.79
C HIS A 268 40.59 -8.15 5.20
N PHE A 269 41.60 -8.24 4.34
CA PHE A 269 42.90 -7.60 4.57
C PHE A 269 42.74 -6.08 4.73
N PHE A 270 42.09 -5.41 3.79
CA PHE A 270 41.90 -3.96 3.84
C PHE A 270 40.92 -3.48 4.91
N GLU A 271 39.90 -4.27 5.27
CA GLU A 271 39.08 -4.00 6.45
C GLU A 271 39.91 -4.01 7.74
N GLY A 272 40.84 -4.97 7.86
CA GLY A 272 41.82 -5.00 8.95
C GLY A 272 42.75 -3.79 8.97
N VAL A 273 43.23 -3.36 7.80
CA VAL A 273 44.03 -2.12 7.65
C VAL A 273 43.24 -0.89 8.11
N LYS A 274 42.00 -0.72 7.62
CA LYS A 274 41.13 0.39 8.03
C LYS A 274 40.86 0.39 9.54
N ALA A 275 40.62 -0.78 10.13
CA ALA A 275 40.41 -0.91 11.57
C ALA A 275 41.64 -0.46 12.37
N ARG A 276 42.86 -0.76 11.89
CA ARG A 276 44.10 -0.29 12.52
C ARG A 276 44.31 1.21 12.36
N LEU A 277 44.02 1.78 11.19
CA LEU A 277 44.05 3.23 10.99
C LEU A 277 43.07 3.94 11.92
N ALA A 278 41.86 3.39 12.08
CA ALA A 278 40.85 3.92 13.00
C ALA A 278 41.28 3.84 14.48
N GLN A 279 42.16 2.89 14.84
CA GLN A 279 42.79 2.80 16.17
C GLN A 279 43.95 3.81 16.36
N GLY A 280 44.23 4.67 15.36
CA GLY A 280 45.26 5.70 15.43
C GLY A 280 46.66 5.22 15.02
N VAL A 281 46.80 4.02 14.46
CA VAL A 281 48.08 3.56 13.88
C VAL A 281 48.40 4.43 12.66
N LYS A 282 49.62 4.97 12.59
CA LYS A 282 50.05 5.77 11.44
C LYS A 282 50.17 4.91 10.19
N GLU A 283 49.90 5.49 9.02
CA GLU A 283 49.95 4.80 7.73
C GLU A 283 51.32 4.14 7.47
N GLU A 284 52.40 4.80 7.88
CA GLU A 284 53.79 4.34 7.75
C GLU A 284 54.08 3.10 8.62
N GLU A 285 53.45 3.02 9.79
CA GLU A 285 53.68 1.97 10.79
C GLU A 285 52.97 0.65 10.46
N LEU A 286 51.90 0.71 9.65
CA LEU A 286 51.13 -0.46 9.24
C LEU A 286 51.98 -1.50 8.53
N SER A 287 52.91 -1.05 7.68
CA SER A 287 53.76 -1.93 6.89
C SER A 287 54.72 -2.80 7.73
N PHE A 288 54.93 -2.44 9.00
CA PHE A 288 55.73 -3.19 9.97
C PHE A 288 54.90 -4.18 10.80
N GLN A 289 53.57 -4.08 10.80
CA GLN A 289 52.72 -5.06 11.46
C GLN A 289 52.69 -6.36 10.66
N LEU A 290 53.10 -7.49 11.26
CA LEU A 290 53.25 -8.76 10.55
C LEU A 290 52.01 -9.14 9.72
N ALA A 291 50.82 -8.98 10.31
CA ALA A 291 49.53 -9.30 9.69
C ALA A 291 49.13 -8.38 8.52
N TYR A 292 49.71 -7.18 8.44
CA TYR A 292 49.42 -6.18 7.41
C TYR A 292 50.71 -5.74 6.68
N SER A 293 51.73 -6.59 6.69
CA SER A 293 53.03 -6.27 6.11
C SER A 293 52.98 -6.23 4.58
N LYS A 294 53.98 -5.59 3.96
CA LYS A 294 54.16 -5.56 2.49
C LYS A 294 54.18 -6.97 1.88
N GLN A 295 54.81 -7.92 2.58
CA GLN A 295 54.91 -9.30 2.13
C GLN A 295 53.55 -10.01 2.20
N GLU A 296 52.76 -9.76 3.24
CA GLU A 296 51.43 -10.36 3.37
C GLU A 296 50.47 -9.79 2.33
N LEU A 297 50.51 -8.47 2.07
CA LEU A 297 49.73 -7.86 1.00
C LEU A 297 50.03 -8.49 -0.37
N ARG A 298 51.31 -8.69 -0.72
CA ARG A 298 51.69 -9.37 -1.97
C ARG A 298 51.11 -10.79 -2.06
N LYS A 299 51.20 -11.59 -0.99
CA LYS A 299 50.61 -12.94 -0.95
C LYS A 299 49.09 -12.93 -1.11
N VAL A 300 48.39 -11.92 -0.59
CA VAL A 300 46.95 -11.79 -0.75
C VAL A 300 46.60 -11.42 -2.20
N ILE A 301 47.33 -10.49 -2.82
CA ILE A 301 47.13 -10.06 -4.22
C ILE A 301 47.42 -11.20 -5.21
N GLU A 302 48.44 -12.02 -4.95
CA GLU A 302 48.80 -13.19 -5.80
C GLU A 302 47.66 -14.20 -5.95
N LYS A 303 46.70 -14.23 -5.01
CA LYS A 303 45.52 -15.11 -5.08
C LYS A 303 44.46 -14.64 -6.06
N TYR A 304 44.58 -13.42 -6.58
CA TYR A 304 43.59 -12.78 -7.45
C TYR A 304 44.21 -12.35 -8.79
N PRO A 305 44.75 -13.28 -9.60
CA PRO A 305 45.09 -12.97 -10.99
C PRO A 305 43.81 -12.66 -11.77
N GLY A 306 43.91 -11.84 -12.84
CA GLY A 306 42.74 -11.38 -13.60
C GLY A 306 41.78 -12.49 -14.08
N LYS A 307 42.31 -13.67 -14.43
CA LYS A 307 41.48 -14.84 -14.80
C LYS A 307 40.60 -15.36 -13.66
N GLU A 308 41.11 -15.37 -12.43
CA GLU A 308 40.35 -15.80 -11.24
C GLU A 308 39.32 -14.74 -10.85
N VAL A 309 39.67 -13.45 -10.98
CA VAL A 309 38.71 -12.35 -10.77
C VAL A 309 37.55 -12.45 -11.75
N LYS A 310 37.83 -12.66 -13.04
CA LYS A 310 36.78 -12.85 -14.05
C LYS A 310 35.88 -14.06 -13.74
N ARG A 311 36.46 -15.20 -13.37
CA ARG A 311 35.68 -16.40 -12.97
C ARG A 311 34.80 -16.14 -11.75
N ALA A 312 35.32 -15.40 -10.76
CA ALA A 312 34.55 -15.04 -9.58
C ALA A 312 33.38 -14.10 -9.92
N LEU A 313 33.59 -13.14 -10.82
CA LEU A 313 32.53 -12.27 -11.34
C LEU A 313 31.47 -13.05 -12.15
N GLU A 314 31.86 -14.01 -12.98
CA GLU A 314 30.93 -14.91 -13.69
C GLU A 314 30.07 -15.74 -12.74
N SER A 315 30.65 -16.21 -11.63
CA SER A 315 29.93 -16.93 -10.58
C SER A 315 28.94 -16.01 -9.84
N LEU A 316 29.36 -14.77 -9.56
CA LEU A 316 28.52 -13.76 -8.95
C LEU A 316 27.33 -13.40 -9.85
N TYR A 317 27.56 -13.21 -11.15
CA TYR A 317 26.49 -12.96 -12.13
C TYR A 317 25.43 -14.09 -12.10
N ARG A 318 25.88 -15.35 -12.15
CA ARG A 318 24.98 -16.52 -12.04
C ARG A 318 24.23 -16.56 -10.71
N THR A 319 24.87 -16.15 -9.62
CA THR A 319 24.25 -16.07 -8.30
C THR A 319 23.15 -15.01 -8.27
N ILE A 320 23.41 -13.81 -8.81
CA ILE A 320 22.41 -12.73 -8.92
C ILE A 320 21.24 -13.19 -9.79
N HIS A 321 21.52 -13.78 -10.95
CA HIS A 321 20.49 -14.33 -11.84
C HIS A 321 19.58 -15.35 -11.12
N ASN A 322 20.15 -16.22 -10.28
CA ASN A 322 19.37 -17.21 -9.53
C ASN A 322 18.56 -16.63 -8.36
N HIS A 323 18.94 -15.46 -7.85
CA HIS A 323 18.20 -14.79 -6.78
C HIS A 323 17.02 -13.96 -7.29
N LEU A 324 17.10 -13.49 -8.54
CA LEU A 324 16.08 -12.69 -9.18
C LEU A 324 14.99 -13.54 -9.83
N SER A 325 13.79 -12.98 -9.87
CA SER A 325 12.70 -13.48 -10.70
C SER A 325 12.81 -12.96 -12.14
N PRO A 326 12.27 -13.68 -13.13
CA PRO A 326 12.27 -13.24 -14.52
C PRO A 326 11.24 -12.13 -14.81
N GLU A 327 10.33 -11.80 -13.88
CA GLU A 327 9.15 -10.97 -14.16
C GLU A 327 9.49 -9.49 -14.45
N GLU A 328 10.44 -8.90 -13.70
CA GLU A 328 10.75 -7.46 -13.79
C GLU A 328 12.01 -7.15 -14.61
N ASN A 329 12.71 -8.15 -15.14
CA ASN A 329 13.98 -7.97 -15.88
C ASN A 329 15.01 -7.09 -15.15
N LEU A 330 15.15 -7.27 -13.82
CA LEU A 330 16.00 -6.42 -12.98
C LEU A 330 17.49 -6.78 -13.02
N LEU A 331 17.85 -7.89 -13.66
CA LEU A 331 19.23 -8.37 -13.72
C LEU A 331 20.22 -7.34 -14.27
N PRO A 332 19.96 -6.63 -15.40
CA PRO A 332 20.88 -5.61 -15.89
C PRO A 332 21.07 -4.45 -14.89
N VAL A 333 19.99 -4.05 -14.21
CA VAL A 333 20.01 -2.95 -13.23
C VAL A 333 20.84 -3.33 -12.01
N VAL A 334 20.61 -4.53 -11.46
CA VAL A 334 21.38 -5.05 -10.32
C VAL A 334 22.84 -5.27 -10.70
N TRP A 335 23.09 -5.80 -11.90
CA TRP A 335 24.45 -6.05 -12.38
C TRP A 335 25.24 -4.77 -12.58
N GLN A 336 24.63 -3.73 -13.16
CA GLN A 336 25.25 -2.41 -13.29
C GLN A 336 25.54 -1.79 -11.91
N ALA A 337 24.63 -1.94 -10.95
CA ALA A 337 24.86 -1.45 -9.59
C ALA A 337 25.98 -2.24 -8.88
N MET A 338 26.09 -3.55 -9.14
CA MET A 338 27.19 -4.39 -8.67
C MET A 338 28.53 -3.96 -9.28
N GLU A 339 28.57 -3.68 -10.58
CA GLU A 339 29.74 -3.14 -11.27
C GLU A 339 30.22 -1.83 -10.63
N GLN A 340 29.31 -0.87 -10.42
CA GLN A 340 29.65 0.40 -9.76
C GLN A 340 30.16 0.18 -8.34
N GLY A 341 29.55 -0.73 -7.58
CA GLY A 341 30.02 -1.10 -6.25
C GLY A 341 31.45 -1.65 -6.28
N PHE A 342 31.73 -2.53 -7.25
CA PHE A 342 33.03 -3.18 -7.37
C PHE A 342 34.11 -2.19 -7.82
N ILE A 343 33.79 -1.28 -8.73
CA ILE A 343 34.67 -0.17 -9.14
C ILE A 343 35.05 0.69 -7.93
N ARG A 344 34.09 1.06 -7.09
CA ARG A 344 34.36 1.82 -5.85
C ARG A 344 35.26 1.05 -4.90
N GLN A 345 35.01 -0.25 -4.73
CA GLN A 345 35.85 -1.12 -3.89
C GLN A 345 37.28 -1.21 -4.42
N TYR A 346 37.45 -1.36 -5.73
CA TYR A 346 38.76 -1.38 -6.38
C TYR A 346 39.52 -0.07 -6.17
N GLN A 347 38.85 1.07 -6.38
CA GLN A 347 39.43 2.40 -6.16
C GLN A 347 39.88 2.59 -4.70
N GLU A 348 39.09 2.13 -3.75
CA GLU A 348 39.43 2.19 -2.32
C GLU A 348 40.65 1.32 -1.98
N PHE A 349 40.77 0.13 -2.59
CA PHE A 349 41.97 -0.70 -2.43
C PHE A 349 43.22 -0.03 -3.00
N GLU A 350 43.13 0.54 -4.20
CA GLU A 350 44.25 1.29 -4.81
C GLU A 350 44.64 2.49 -3.95
N GLU A 351 43.68 3.25 -3.40
CA GLU A 351 43.96 4.37 -2.50
C GLU A 351 44.70 3.91 -1.23
N LEU A 352 44.25 2.82 -0.60
CA LEU A 352 44.89 2.26 0.60
C LEU A 352 46.29 1.71 0.30
N ILE A 353 46.51 1.12 -0.88
CA ILE A 353 47.84 0.69 -1.32
C ILE A 353 48.77 1.89 -1.46
N GLN A 354 48.31 2.95 -2.11
CA GLN A 354 49.09 4.16 -2.33
C GLN A 354 49.45 4.86 -1.01
N ARG A 355 48.53 4.92 -0.06
CA ARG A 355 48.71 5.58 1.24
C ARG A 355 49.58 4.77 2.19
N CYS A 356 49.23 3.50 2.44
CA CYS A 356 49.86 2.68 3.48
C CYS A 356 51.10 1.91 3.01
N TYR A 357 51.30 1.78 1.70
CA TYR A 357 52.37 0.96 1.10
C TYR A 357 53.17 1.70 0.02
N ALA A 358 53.22 3.04 0.11
CA ALA A 358 53.99 3.90 -0.77
C ALA A 358 55.45 3.41 -0.97
N GLY A 359 55.95 3.49 -2.20
CA GLY A 359 57.31 3.10 -2.56
C GLY A 359 57.59 1.59 -2.55
N ALA A 360 56.59 0.74 -2.26
CA ALA A 360 56.76 -0.73 -2.26
C ALA A 360 56.62 -1.38 -3.65
N GLY A 361 56.19 -0.60 -4.66
CA GLY A 361 55.91 -1.09 -6.02
C GLY A 361 54.82 -2.16 -6.06
N ILE A 362 53.87 -2.13 -5.11
CA ILE A 362 52.76 -3.07 -5.04
C ILE A 362 51.59 -2.47 -5.82
N ALA A 363 51.00 -3.25 -6.71
CA ALA A 363 49.78 -2.92 -7.45
C ALA A 363 48.94 -4.19 -7.58
N LEU A 364 47.64 -4.04 -7.86
CA LEU A 364 46.78 -5.18 -8.20
C LEU A 364 47.19 -5.79 -9.54
N ASN A 365 46.96 -7.10 -9.69
CA ASN A 365 47.34 -7.87 -10.89
C ASN A 365 46.44 -7.60 -12.13
N PHE A 366 45.55 -6.63 -12.02
CA PHE A 366 44.62 -6.23 -13.07
C PHE A 366 44.33 -4.74 -12.96
N THR A 367 44.06 -4.12 -14.09
CA THR A 367 43.77 -2.68 -14.20
C THR A 367 42.27 -2.41 -14.16
N MET A 368 41.90 -1.13 -14.06
CA MET A 368 40.51 -0.69 -14.23
C MET A 368 39.98 -1.05 -15.63
N GLU A 369 40.79 -0.96 -16.68
CA GLU A 369 40.38 -1.32 -18.05
C GLU A 369 40.08 -2.82 -18.17
N ASP A 370 40.92 -3.67 -17.56
CA ASP A 370 40.69 -5.10 -17.50
C ASP A 370 39.37 -5.41 -16.77
N LEU A 371 39.12 -4.72 -15.65
CA LEU A 371 37.90 -4.89 -14.87
C LEU A 371 36.65 -4.57 -15.71
N LEU A 372 36.62 -3.42 -16.37
CA LEU A 372 35.52 -3.02 -17.25
C LEU A 372 35.34 -4.01 -18.41
N SER A 373 36.45 -4.51 -18.97
CA SER A 373 36.44 -5.57 -19.99
C SER A 373 35.80 -6.86 -19.46
N TYR A 374 36.08 -7.26 -18.22
CA TYR A 374 35.46 -8.43 -17.60
C TYR A 374 33.95 -8.28 -17.49
N PHE A 375 33.46 -7.19 -16.90
CA PHE A 375 32.02 -6.91 -16.77
C PHE A 375 31.31 -6.90 -18.13
N ASN A 376 31.87 -6.18 -19.11
CA ASN A 376 31.33 -6.15 -20.48
C ASN A 376 31.29 -7.54 -21.12
N SER A 377 32.35 -8.34 -20.97
CA SER A 377 32.40 -9.69 -21.55
C SER A 377 31.36 -10.63 -20.94
N ILE A 378 31.08 -10.50 -19.64
CA ILE A 378 30.06 -11.29 -18.93
C ILE A 378 28.68 -10.90 -19.42
N THR A 379 28.41 -9.61 -19.59
CA THR A 379 27.14 -9.09 -20.11
C THR A 379 26.91 -9.41 -21.57
N MET A 380 27.94 -9.52 -22.41
CA MET A 380 27.78 -9.91 -23.82
C MET A 380 27.63 -11.43 -24.03
N SER A 381 28.04 -12.22 -23.05
CA SER A 381 28.04 -13.68 -23.12
C SER A 381 26.76 -14.33 -22.56
N ASN A 382 25.86 -13.53 -21.98
CA ASN A 382 24.57 -13.95 -21.40
C ASN A 382 23.49 -12.96 -21.82
#